data_AF-A0A4Q7PA69-F1
#
_entry.id   AF-A0A4Q7PA69-F1
#
_cell.length_a   1.000
_cell.length_b   1.000
_cell.length_c   1.000
_cell.angle_alpha   90.00
_cell.angle_beta   90.00
_cell.angle_gamma   90.00
#
_symmetry.space_group_name_H-M   'P 1'
#
loop_
_entity.id
_entity.type
_entity.pdbx_description
1 polymer ?
#
loop_
_entity_poly.entity_id
_entity_poly.type
_entity_poly.pdbx_seq_one_letter_code
_entity_poly.pdbx_strand_id
1 'polypeptide(L)'
;MKIIDIFAIVNGALASVQYDAYETHEFERVFDFFNDPNELWEFFEANQSDLEDGYYGKITIQEALKRTRKEAQELEDKILELAETGLENRSETLSTLFEPLSENEINYQGLERDKAYGLSKNSWIRIYAIRVALNKFVVSGGTIKLTKKMQGRPHTEQELEKLDITKKYLEEAEIDIDDFFTSK
;
A
#
# COMPACT_ATOMS: atom_id res chain seq x y z
N MET A 1 -6.94 16.30 -1.47
CA MET A 1 -5.63 15.74 -1.82
C MET A 1 -5.51 15.70 -3.34
N LYS A 2 -4.33 15.98 -3.91
CA LYS A 2 -4.09 15.92 -5.37
C LYS A 2 -2.77 15.22 -5.66
N ILE A 3 -2.69 14.52 -6.78
CA ILE A 3 -1.44 13.92 -7.27
C ILE A 3 -0.59 15.00 -7.91
N ILE A 4 0.66 15.14 -7.46
CA ILE A 4 1.66 15.99 -8.11
C ILE A 4 2.39 15.21 -9.18
N ASP A 5 2.82 13.99 -8.86
CA ASP A 5 3.56 13.14 -9.79
C ASP A 5 3.46 11.65 -9.40
N ILE A 6 3.93 10.78 -10.29
CA ILE A 6 4.08 9.35 -10.07
C ILE A 6 5.53 8.97 -10.41
N PHE A 7 6.18 8.27 -9.48
CA PHE A 7 7.61 7.91 -9.58
C PHE A 7 7.78 6.41 -9.75
N ALA A 8 8.62 6.01 -10.70
CA ALA A 8 9.05 4.64 -10.83
C ALA A 8 9.95 4.25 -9.63
N ILE A 9 9.54 3.21 -8.90
CA ILE A 9 10.31 2.58 -7.82
C ILE A 9 11.16 1.45 -8.39
N VAL A 10 10.53 0.60 -9.21
CA VAL A 10 11.19 -0.43 -10.02
C VAL A 10 10.74 -0.22 -11.45
N ASN A 11 11.68 0.17 -12.31
CA ASN A 11 11.40 0.44 -13.72
C ASN A 11 10.68 -0.74 -14.38
N GLY A 12 9.58 -0.45 -15.05
CA GLY A 12 8.73 -1.44 -15.72
C GLY A 12 7.76 -2.21 -14.82
N ALA A 13 7.78 -2.04 -13.50
CA ALA A 13 6.98 -2.87 -12.58
C ALA A 13 6.26 -2.12 -11.44
N LEU A 14 6.95 -1.25 -10.73
CA LEU A 14 6.40 -0.62 -9.53
C LEU A 14 6.59 0.88 -9.62
N ALA A 15 5.50 1.62 -9.43
CA ALA A 15 5.51 3.07 -9.31
C ALA A 15 4.74 3.50 -8.07
N SER A 16 4.91 4.75 -7.63
CA SER A 16 4.21 5.29 -6.48
C SER A 16 3.82 6.75 -6.68
N VAL A 17 2.62 7.07 -6.20
CA VAL A 17 2.04 8.42 -6.24
C VAL A 17 2.71 9.32 -5.21
N GLN A 18 2.99 10.56 -5.57
CA GLN A 18 3.21 11.64 -4.63
C GLN A 18 2.00 12.57 -4.61
N TYR A 19 1.45 12.79 -3.41
CA TYR A 19 0.38 13.77 -3.21
C TYR A 19 0.92 15.14 -2.78
N ASP A 20 0.13 16.18 -3.03
CA ASP A 20 0.39 17.57 -2.64
C ASP A 20 0.54 17.82 -1.14
N ALA A 21 0.07 16.89 -0.33
CA ALA A 21 0.21 16.93 1.12
C ALA A 21 1.57 16.42 1.63
N TYR A 22 2.39 15.78 0.79
CA TYR A 22 3.58 15.06 1.22
C TYR A 22 4.82 15.37 0.36
N GLU A 23 5.99 15.34 1.00
CA GLU A 23 7.28 15.64 0.35
C GLU A 23 7.82 14.46 -0.48
N THR A 24 7.46 13.24 -0.11
CA THR A 24 7.88 12.00 -0.78
C THR A 24 6.69 11.25 -1.37
N HIS A 25 6.97 10.31 -2.27
CA HIS A 25 5.94 9.42 -2.80
C HIS A 25 5.48 8.41 -1.74
N GLU A 26 4.27 7.88 -1.90
CA GLU A 26 3.61 7.09 -0.87
C GLU A 26 4.34 5.80 -0.49
N PHE A 27 5.08 5.17 -1.40
CA PHE A 27 5.83 3.96 -1.08
C PHE A 27 6.88 4.24 0.01
N GLU A 28 7.76 5.23 -0.21
CA GLU A 28 8.74 5.70 0.78
C GLU A 28 8.04 6.21 2.04
N ARG A 29 7.07 7.12 1.90
CA ARG A 29 6.34 7.70 3.06
C ARG A 29 5.73 6.63 3.97
N VAL A 30 5.11 5.60 3.38
CA VAL A 30 4.44 4.54 4.15
C VAL A 30 5.46 3.66 4.86
N PHE A 31 6.54 3.26 4.19
CA PHE A 31 7.56 2.41 4.81
C PHE A 31 8.43 3.17 5.82
N ASP A 32 8.66 4.47 5.64
CA ASP A 32 9.26 5.35 6.64
C ASP A 32 8.39 5.42 7.90
N PHE A 33 7.09 5.69 7.74
CA PHE A 33 6.12 5.67 8.84
C PHE A 33 6.12 4.33 9.58
N PHE A 34 6.09 3.20 8.86
CA PHE A 34 6.10 1.88 9.49
C PHE A 34 7.42 1.53 10.18
N ASN A 35 8.50 2.25 9.89
CA ASN A 35 9.82 2.04 10.50
C ASN A 35 10.14 3.05 11.61
N ASP A 36 9.43 4.17 11.71
CA ASP A 36 9.60 5.19 12.75
C ASP A 36 8.91 4.79 14.08
N PRO A 37 9.66 4.54 15.17
CA PRO A 37 9.07 4.13 16.44
C PRO A 37 8.25 5.24 17.12
N ASN A 38 8.53 6.52 16.89
CA ASN A 38 7.79 7.64 17.47
C ASN A 38 6.44 7.79 16.76
N GLU A 39 6.42 7.81 15.43
CA GLU A 39 5.16 7.92 14.67
C GLU A 39 4.25 6.71 14.93
N LEU A 40 4.82 5.51 15.01
CA LEU A 40 4.05 4.33 15.39
C LEU A 40 3.49 4.43 16.81
N TRP A 41 4.27 4.94 17.77
CA TRP A 41 3.80 5.14 19.13
C TRP A 41 2.57 6.05 19.14
N GLU A 42 2.67 7.21 18.49
CA GLU A 42 1.56 8.17 18.37
C GLU A 42 0.33 7.55 17.69
N PHE A 43 0.54 6.78 16.62
CA PHE A 43 -0.54 6.06 15.95
C PHE A 43 -1.26 5.08 16.88
N PHE A 44 -0.52 4.23 17.60
CA PHE A 44 -1.12 3.23 18.49
C PHE A 44 -1.75 3.84 19.73
N GLU A 45 -1.20 4.93 20.26
CA GLU A 45 -1.82 5.69 21.35
C GLU A 45 -3.14 6.31 20.91
N ALA A 46 -3.16 6.96 19.73
CA ALA A 46 -4.37 7.56 19.17
C ALA A 46 -5.47 6.53 18.82
N ASN A 47 -5.08 5.29 18.52
CA ASN A 47 -6.00 4.20 18.14
C ASN A 47 -6.03 3.07 19.19
N GLN A 48 -5.72 3.38 20.46
CA GLN A 48 -5.58 2.37 21.52
C GLN A 48 -6.85 1.52 21.69
N SER A 49 -8.03 2.11 21.59
CA SER A 49 -9.29 1.36 21.68
C SER A 49 -9.42 0.28 20.62
N ASP A 50 -8.94 0.53 19.39
CA ASP A 50 -8.98 -0.45 18.31
C ASP A 50 -7.90 -1.53 18.48
N LEU A 51 -6.73 -1.15 19.00
CA LEU A 51 -5.66 -2.08 19.33
C LEU A 51 -6.12 -3.09 20.40
N GLU A 52 -6.91 -2.62 21.36
CA GLU A 52 -7.37 -3.40 22.52
C GLU A 52 -8.74 -4.09 22.31
N ASP A 53 -9.46 -3.80 21.23
CA ASP A 53 -10.78 -4.38 20.90
C ASP A 53 -10.74 -5.91 20.70
N GLY A 54 -9.54 -6.48 20.60
CA GLY A 54 -9.30 -7.92 20.60
C GLY A 54 -9.37 -8.56 19.22
N TYR A 55 -9.60 -7.79 18.15
CA TYR A 55 -9.58 -8.30 16.78
C TYR A 55 -8.23 -8.97 16.42
N TYR A 56 -7.12 -8.41 16.88
CA TYR A 56 -5.77 -8.98 16.75
C TYR A 56 -5.26 -9.65 18.03
N GLY A 57 -6.14 -9.90 19.00
CA GLY A 57 -5.76 -10.34 20.34
C GLY A 57 -5.22 -9.20 21.22
N LYS A 58 -4.91 -9.51 22.48
CA LYS A 58 -4.32 -8.54 23.41
C LYS A 58 -2.84 -8.37 23.11
N ILE A 59 -2.41 -7.13 22.91
CA ILE A 59 -1.03 -6.77 22.63
C ILE A 59 -0.74 -5.40 23.24
N THR A 60 0.48 -5.20 23.76
CA THR A 60 0.94 -3.90 24.24
C THR A 60 1.38 -3.02 23.07
N ILE A 61 1.40 -1.69 23.25
CA ILE A 61 1.95 -0.77 22.25
C ILE A 61 3.40 -1.14 21.90
N GLN A 62 4.23 -1.49 22.88
CA GLN A 62 5.63 -1.89 22.62
C GLN A 62 5.75 -3.14 21.75
N GLU A 63 4.88 -4.13 21.94
CA GLU A 63 4.82 -5.32 21.09
C GLU A 63 4.28 -4.96 19.69
N ALA A 64 3.30 -4.05 19.62
CA ALA A 64 2.74 -3.55 18.36
C ALA A 64 3.80 -2.83 17.50
N LEU A 65 4.65 -2.00 18.11
CA LEU A 65 5.77 -1.34 17.43
C LEU A 65 6.73 -2.37 16.83
N LYS A 66 7.20 -3.31 17.65
CA LYS A 66 8.15 -4.36 17.21
C LYS A 66 7.56 -5.19 16.08
N ARG A 67 6.29 -5.57 16.23
CA ARG A 67 5.56 -6.35 15.23
C ARG A 67 5.42 -5.60 13.92
N THR A 68 5.00 -4.34 13.95
CA THR A 68 4.76 -3.53 12.75
C THR A 68 6.05 -3.32 11.97
N ARG A 69 7.12 -2.89 12.65
CA ARG A 69 8.41 -2.65 12.00
C ARG A 69 8.97 -3.91 11.34
N LYS A 70 8.86 -5.05 12.02
CA LYS A 70 9.27 -6.35 11.46
C LYS A 70 8.43 -6.71 10.24
N GLU A 71 7.10 -6.66 10.35
CA GLU A 71 6.20 -6.98 9.22
C GLU A 71 6.42 -6.02 8.03
N ALA A 72 6.74 -4.75 8.29
CA ALA A 72 6.99 -3.74 7.27
C ALA A 72 8.25 -4.03 6.47
N GLN A 73 9.37 -4.29 7.16
CA GLN A 73 10.64 -4.65 6.50
C GLN A 73 10.49 -5.89 5.62
N GLU A 74 9.86 -6.94 6.15
CA GLU A 74 9.62 -8.17 5.40
C GLU A 74 8.71 -7.95 4.17
N LEU A 75 7.72 -7.06 4.29
CA LEU A 75 6.81 -6.74 3.18
C LEU A 75 7.47 -5.86 2.12
N GLU A 76 8.25 -4.85 2.53
CA GLU A 76 8.98 -3.96 1.64
C GLU A 76 9.94 -4.76 0.74
N ASP A 77 10.79 -5.58 1.37
CA ASP A 77 11.72 -6.47 0.68
C ASP A 77 10.98 -7.36 -0.32
N LYS A 78 9.83 -7.93 0.10
CA LYS A 78 9.07 -8.84 -0.77
C LYS A 78 8.41 -8.13 -1.95
N ILE A 79 7.92 -6.90 -1.77
CA ILE A 79 7.35 -6.12 -2.86
C ILE A 79 8.44 -5.80 -3.90
N LEU A 80 9.62 -5.35 -3.45
CA LEU A 80 10.73 -5.04 -4.35
C LEU A 80 11.24 -6.29 -5.07
N GLU A 81 11.42 -7.41 -4.36
CA GLU A 81 11.84 -8.70 -4.93
C GLU A 81 10.88 -9.16 -6.03
N LEU A 82 9.56 -9.11 -5.80
CA LEU A 82 8.55 -9.52 -6.78
C LEU A 82 8.44 -8.54 -7.96
N ALA A 83 8.61 -7.24 -7.70
CA ALA A 83 8.63 -6.23 -8.76
C ALA A 83 9.76 -6.51 -9.74
N GLU A 84 10.97 -6.78 -9.24
CA GLU A 84 12.15 -7.10 -10.06
C GLU A 84 12.02 -8.47 -10.74
N THR A 85 11.74 -9.52 -9.96
CA THR A 85 11.66 -10.90 -10.48
C THR A 85 10.56 -11.05 -11.53
N GLY A 86 9.45 -10.33 -11.34
CA GLY A 86 8.30 -10.36 -12.25
C GLY A 86 8.56 -9.74 -13.63
N LEU A 87 9.68 -9.01 -13.81
CA LEU A 87 10.11 -8.51 -15.13
C LEU A 87 10.55 -9.67 -16.05
N GLU A 88 11.09 -10.75 -15.48
CA GLU A 88 11.61 -11.90 -16.22
C GLU A 88 10.73 -13.14 -16.04
N ASN A 89 10.13 -13.32 -14.86
CA ASN A 89 9.35 -14.49 -14.49
C ASN A 89 7.86 -14.15 -14.30
N ARG A 90 7.01 -14.58 -15.25
CA ARG A 90 5.57 -14.34 -15.21
C ARG A 90 4.82 -15.07 -14.08
N SER A 91 5.44 -16.04 -13.43
CA SER A 91 4.83 -16.81 -12.32
C SER A 91 5.11 -16.18 -10.95
N GLU A 92 6.11 -15.31 -10.84
CA GLU A 92 6.55 -14.66 -9.60
C GLU A 92 6.51 -13.15 -9.80
N THR A 93 5.29 -12.61 -9.76
CA THR A 93 5.01 -11.19 -10.02
C THR A 93 4.34 -10.55 -8.81
N LEU A 94 4.21 -9.23 -8.83
CA LEU A 94 3.43 -8.48 -7.85
C LEU A 94 1.98 -8.97 -7.73
N SER A 95 1.38 -9.53 -8.79
CA SER A 95 0.04 -10.14 -8.73
C SER A 95 -0.05 -11.40 -7.84
N THR A 96 1.08 -11.97 -7.41
CA THR A 96 1.09 -13.06 -6.42
C THR A 96 0.95 -12.56 -4.98
N LEU A 97 1.17 -11.26 -4.75
CA LEU A 97 1.11 -10.61 -3.45
C LEU A 97 -0.10 -9.68 -3.30
N PHE A 98 -0.40 -8.90 -4.34
CA PHE A 98 -1.54 -8.01 -4.37
C PHE A 98 -2.80 -8.76 -4.77
N GLU A 99 -3.88 -8.58 -4.00
CA GLU A 99 -5.21 -9.10 -4.29
C GLU A 99 -6.22 -7.96 -4.48
N PRO A 100 -7.31 -8.18 -5.25
CA PRO A 100 -8.37 -7.20 -5.41
C PRO A 100 -8.87 -6.67 -4.07
N LEU A 101 -9.08 -5.35 -3.94
CA LEU A 101 -9.53 -4.70 -2.71
C LEU A 101 -10.86 -5.30 -2.22
N SER A 102 -11.77 -5.68 -3.13
CA SER A 102 -12.96 -6.47 -2.82
C SER A 102 -13.31 -7.49 -3.91
N GLU A 103 -14.12 -8.50 -3.58
CA GLU A 103 -14.58 -9.54 -4.53
C GLU A 103 -15.32 -8.97 -5.75
N ASN A 104 -15.91 -7.78 -5.63
CA ASN A 104 -16.64 -7.11 -6.71
C ASN A 104 -15.72 -6.37 -7.70
N GLU A 105 -14.42 -6.30 -7.42
CA GLU A 105 -13.48 -5.52 -8.23
C GLU A 105 -12.70 -6.32 -9.24
N ILE A 106 -12.93 -7.64 -9.33
CA ILE A 106 -12.28 -8.51 -10.31
C ILE A 106 -12.55 -7.98 -11.71
N ASN A 107 -11.62 -7.19 -12.23
CA ASN A 107 -11.73 -6.53 -13.53
C ASN A 107 -10.53 -6.95 -14.39
N TYR A 108 -10.76 -7.97 -15.21
CA TYR A 108 -9.72 -8.55 -16.05
C TYR A 108 -9.22 -7.61 -17.17
N GLN A 109 -9.79 -6.42 -17.36
CA GLN A 109 -9.50 -5.55 -18.50
C GLN A 109 -9.26 -4.06 -18.14
N GLY A 110 -9.01 -3.72 -16.87
CA GLY A 110 -8.81 -2.32 -16.50
C GLY A 110 -8.04 -2.10 -15.21
N LEU A 111 -8.03 -0.84 -14.78
CA LEU A 111 -7.42 -0.39 -13.53
C LEU A 111 -8.18 -0.97 -12.33
N GLU A 112 -7.54 -1.89 -11.62
CA GLU A 112 -8.10 -2.61 -10.47
C GLU A 112 -7.51 -2.05 -9.17
N ARG A 113 -8.37 -1.75 -8.18
CA ARG A 113 -7.90 -1.36 -6.85
C ARG A 113 -7.49 -2.61 -6.10
N ASP A 114 -6.26 -2.63 -5.65
CA ASP A 114 -5.61 -3.78 -5.05
C ASP A 114 -5.05 -3.46 -3.67
N LYS A 115 -4.82 -4.53 -2.90
CA LYS A 115 -4.19 -4.48 -1.59
C LYS A 115 -3.21 -5.62 -1.40
N ALA A 116 -2.10 -5.35 -0.74
CA ALA A 116 -1.19 -6.35 -0.20
C ALA A 116 -1.26 -6.37 1.32
N TYR A 117 -1.14 -7.55 1.93
CA TYR A 117 -1.02 -7.72 3.38
C TYR A 117 0.45 -7.91 3.73
N GLY A 118 0.81 -7.63 4.98
CA GLY A 118 2.06 -8.17 5.53
C GLY A 118 2.06 -9.69 5.49
N LEU A 119 3.25 -10.28 5.46
CA LEU A 119 3.45 -11.71 5.17
C LEU A 119 2.97 -12.65 6.29
N SER A 120 2.65 -12.10 7.47
CA SER A 120 2.10 -12.84 8.60
C SER A 120 0.61 -13.13 8.43
N LYS A 121 0.15 -14.33 8.81
CA LYS A 121 -1.25 -14.79 8.68
C LYS A 121 -2.30 -13.82 9.24
N ASN A 122 -1.99 -13.09 10.30
CA ASN A 122 -2.87 -12.12 10.92
C ASN A 122 -2.33 -10.70 10.78
N SER A 123 -1.64 -10.38 9.68
CA SER A 123 -1.06 -9.05 9.48
C SER A 123 -2.12 -7.95 9.61
N TRP A 124 -1.71 -6.81 10.14
CA TRP A 124 -2.50 -5.57 10.18
C TRP A 124 -1.99 -4.51 9.19
N ILE A 125 -0.86 -4.72 8.53
CA ILE A 125 -0.36 -3.79 7.51
C ILE A 125 -1.12 -4.02 6.21
N ARG A 126 -1.53 -2.93 5.55
CA ARG A 126 -2.02 -2.97 4.18
C ARG A 126 -1.27 -1.94 3.35
N ILE A 127 -0.81 -2.36 2.18
CA ILE A 127 -0.36 -1.48 1.11
C ILE A 127 -1.44 -1.47 0.04
N TYR A 128 -1.79 -0.30 -0.46
CA TYR A 128 -2.83 -0.09 -1.45
C TYR A 128 -2.22 0.36 -2.78
N ALA A 129 -2.71 -0.20 -3.88
CA ALA A 129 -2.20 0.10 -5.20
C ALA A 129 -3.28 -0.01 -6.27
N ILE A 130 -3.04 0.61 -7.41
CA ILE A 130 -3.79 0.34 -8.64
C ILE A 130 -2.98 -0.64 -9.48
N ARG A 131 -3.57 -1.80 -9.78
CA ARG A 131 -3.03 -2.76 -10.73
C ARG A 131 -3.31 -2.26 -12.15
N VAL A 132 -2.25 -2.13 -12.93
CA VAL A 132 -2.27 -1.71 -14.33
C VAL A 132 -2.08 -2.92 -15.27
N ALA A 133 -1.18 -3.82 -14.90
CA ALA A 133 -0.93 -5.08 -15.61
C ALA A 133 -0.39 -6.14 -14.64
N LEU A 134 -0.12 -7.34 -15.13
CA LEU A 134 0.31 -8.50 -14.33
C LEU A 134 1.44 -8.20 -13.33
N ASN A 135 2.44 -7.41 -13.73
CA ASN A 135 3.53 -6.99 -12.85
C ASN A 135 3.65 -5.46 -12.77
N LYS A 136 2.59 -4.70 -13.09
CA LYS A 136 2.62 -3.23 -13.09
C LYS A 136 1.63 -2.66 -12.08
N PHE A 137 2.14 -2.03 -11.04
CA PHE A 137 1.35 -1.49 -9.93
C PHE A 137 1.76 -0.07 -9.59
N VAL A 138 0.76 0.77 -9.31
CA VAL A 138 0.94 2.14 -8.82
C VAL A 138 0.48 2.21 -7.36
N VAL A 139 1.42 2.30 -6.43
CA VAL A 139 1.15 2.39 -4.99
C VAL A 139 0.55 3.76 -4.67
N SER A 140 -0.64 3.72 -4.08
CA SER A 140 -1.42 4.91 -3.71
C SER A 140 -1.34 5.25 -2.22
N GLY A 141 -0.82 4.34 -1.39
CA GLY A 141 -0.72 4.51 0.05
C GLY A 141 -0.68 3.20 0.84
N GLY A 142 -0.86 3.30 2.14
CA GLY A 142 -0.81 2.17 3.07
C GLY A 142 -1.13 2.59 4.50
N THR A 143 -1.60 1.63 5.30
CA THR A 143 -1.98 1.87 6.69
C THR A 143 -1.81 0.62 7.55
N ILE A 144 -1.79 0.84 8.86
CA ILE A 144 -2.09 -0.20 9.85
C ILE A 144 -3.62 -0.22 10.02
N LYS A 145 -4.25 -1.36 9.79
CA LYS A 145 -5.69 -1.55 9.91
C LYS A 145 -5.98 -2.43 11.10
N LEU A 146 -6.43 -1.82 12.19
CA LEU A 146 -6.71 -2.49 13.47
C LEU A 146 -8.11 -3.10 13.55
N THR A 147 -8.97 -2.87 12.54
CA THR A 147 -10.38 -3.28 12.56
C THR A 147 -10.75 -4.14 11.35
N LYS A 148 -11.92 -4.78 11.40
CA LYS A 148 -12.40 -5.64 10.30
C LYS A 148 -12.79 -4.84 9.04
N LYS A 149 -13.45 -3.69 9.18
CA LYS A 149 -13.91 -2.85 8.06
C LYS A 149 -12.97 -1.68 7.85
N MET A 150 -12.93 -1.11 6.64
CA MET A 150 -12.20 0.14 6.37
C MET A 150 -13.02 1.38 6.71
N GLN A 151 -14.34 1.26 6.81
CA GLN A 151 -15.21 2.38 7.15
C GLN A 151 -15.21 2.65 8.65
N GLY A 152 -15.36 3.93 9.01
CA GLY A 152 -15.52 4.40 10.38
C GLY A 152 -14.20 4.73 11.09
N ARG A 153 -13.07 4.76 10.38
CA ARG A 153 -11.77 5.20 10.91
C ARG A 153 -11.09 6.13 9.91
N PRO A 154 -10.64 7.33 10.33
CA PRO A 154 -10.02 8.29 9.43
C PRO A 154 -8.84 7.73 8.63
N HIS A 155 -7.96 6.95 9.28
CA HIS A 155 -6.77 6.40 8.64
C HIS A 155 -7.09 5.41 7.51
N THR A 156 -8.12 4.57 7.64
CA THR A 156 -8.52 3.66 6.54
C THR A 156 -9.42 4.33 5.51
N GLU A 157 -10.23 5.33 5.89
CA GLU A 157 -11.07 6.08 4.96
C GLU A 157 -10.22 6.93 4.01
N GLN A 158 -9.16 7.55 4.52
CA GLN A 158 -8.19 8.30 3.72
C GLN A 158 -7.53 7.42 2.65
N GLU A 159 -7.20 6.16 2.97
CA GLU A 159 -6.61 5.25 1.98
C GLU A 159 -7.59 4.81 0.89
N LEU A 160 -8.91 4.75 1.19
CA LEU A 160 -9.92 4.56 0.15
C LEU A 160 -10.01 5.77 -0.78
N GLU A 161 -10.00 6.99 -0.22
CA GLU A 161 -9.99 8.22 -1.00
C GLU A 161 -8.76 8.28 -1.92
N LYS A 162 -7.58 7.94 -1.40
CA LYS A 162 -6.33 7.85 -2.17
C LYS A 162 -6.39 6.88 -3.33
N LEU A 163 -6.96 5.68 -3.12
CA LEU A 163 -7.19 4.71 -4.19
C LEU A 163 -8.10 5.28 -5.28
N ASP A 164 -9.21 5.93 -4.89
CA ASP A 164 -10.16 6.50 -5.84
C ASP A 164 -9.55 7.67 -6.63
N ILE A 165 -8.78 8.53 -5.96
CA ILE A 165 -8.03 9.63 -6.60
C ILE A 165 -7.01 9.06 -7.58
N THR A 166 -6.21 8.07 -7.17
CA THR A 166 -5.17 7.48 -8.02
C THR A 166 -5.77 6.79 -9.23
N LYS A 167 -6.82 6.00 -9.04
CA LYS A 167 -7.51 5.34 -10.16
C LYS A 167 -8.03 6.37 -11.16
N LYS A 168 -8.75 7.39 -10.68
CA LYS A 168 -9.29 8.45 -11.53
C LYS A 168 -8.17 9.18 -12.29
N TYR A 169 -7.07 9.50 -11.61
CA TYR A 169 -5.92 10.17 -12.24
C TYR A 169 -5.35 9.34 -13.39
N LEU A 170 -5.20 8.02 -13.20
CA LEU A 170 -4.71 7.11 -14.24
C LEU A 170 -5.71 6.93 -15.39
N GLU A 171 -7.03 6.96 -15.11
CA GLU A 171 -8.07 6.91 -16.15
C GLU A 171 -8.13 8.18 -17.01
N GLU A 172 -7.82 9.34 -16.41
CA GLU A 172 -7.85 10.66 -17.05
C GLU A 172 -6.48 11.09 -17.63
N ALA A 173 -5.42 10.31 -17.40
CA ALA A 173 -4.08 10.64 -17.86
C ALA A 173 -4.01 10.67 -19.40
N GLU A 174 -3.55 11.80 -19.95
CA GLU A 174 -3.31 11.96 -21.40
C GLU A 174 -1.97 11.35 -21.86
N ILE A 175 -1.14 10.90 -20.92
CA ILE A 175 0.15 10.24 -21.17
C ILE A 175 0.01 8.72 -21.11
N ASP A 176 0.93 8.01 -21.76
CA ASP A 176 0.93 6.55 -21.71
C ASP A 176 1.19 6.10 -20.28
N ILE A 177 0.39 5.16 -19.78
CA ILE A 177 0.54 4.65 -18.42
C ILE A 177 1.90 3.99 -18.21
N ASP A 178 2.52 3.50 -19.28
CA ASP A 178 3.86 2.92 -19.25
C ASP A 178 4.96 3.95 -18.95
N ASP A 179 4.73 5.23 -19.24
CA ASP A 179 5.69 6.31 -18.97
C ASP A 179 5.94 6.46 -17.46
N PHE A 180 4.94 6.20 -16.62
CA PHE A 180 5.07 6.24 -15.15
C PHE A 180 6.02 5.19 -14.58
N PHE A 181 6.33 4.15 -15.36
CA PHE A 181 7.23 3.06 -14.96
C PHE A 181 8.64 3.25 -15.51
N THR A 182 8.98 4.45 -15.97
CA THR A 182 10.33 4.79 -16.40
C THR A 182 10.89 5.89 -15.53
N SER A 183 12.13 5.70 -15.05
CA SER A 183 12.88 6.74 -14.34
C SER A 183 12.98 7.99 -15.22
N LYS A 184 12.50 9.13 -14.71
CA LYS A 184 12.61 10.44 -15.36
C LYS A 184 14.04 10.99 -15.33
#